data_AF-A0A7L9C2R0-F1
#
_entry.id   AF-A0A7L9C2R0-F1
#
_cell.length_a   1.000
_cell.length_b   1.000
_cell.length_c   1.000
_cell.angle_alpha   90.00
_cell.angle_beta   90.00
_cell.angle_gamma   90.00
#
_symmetry.space_group_name_H-M   'P 1'
#
loop_
_entity.id
_entity.type
_entity.pdbx_description
1 polymer ?
#
loop_
_entity_poly.entity_id
_entity_poly.type
_entity_poly.pdbx_seq_one_letter_code
_entity_poly.pdbx_strand_id
1 'polypeptide(L)'
;MSVFHTLDELLRADGVKHPAIVLIGPGAVTRLAAPFLSDGSRRAGPLRQLIADVARYADQVVRRVPFASLRSLEPVELQATLSMPFELTVVDRSARVLEAVARDLPGVRRLQMDIATQPITPAAIDASAAPLLAEVVIAFNVICRSSDPPRAMQHVIDVIRPGGYLLVDDRSAAACLLEHPFEHVAPKIHRRRG
;
A
#
# COMPACT_ATOMS: atom_id res chain seq x y z
N MET A 1 -11.03 10.72 10.76
CA MET A 1 -9.57 10.76 10.50
C MET A 1 -9.23 9.68 9.49
N SER A 2 -8.30 9.96 8.56
CA SER A 2 -7.80 8.93 7.64
C SER A 2 -6.80 8.01 8.37
N VAL A 3 -6.60 6.80 7.86
CA VAL A 3 -5.64 5.82 8.44
C VAL A 3 -4.22 6.38 8.50
N PHE A 4 -3.84 7.23 7.55
CA PHE A 4 -2.52 7.84 7.50
C PHE A 4 -2.30 8.93 8.56
N HIS A 5 -3.35 9.59 9.05
CA HIS A 5 -3.23 10.53 10.19
C HIS A 5 -2.90 9.76 11.47
N THR A 6 -3.58 8.63 11.70
CA THR A 6 -3.29 7.75 12.84
C THR A 6 -1.89 7.16 12.73
N LEU A 7 -1.44 6.81 11.52
CA LEU A 7 -0.06 6.38 11.29
C LEU A 7 0.96 7.48 11.66
N ASP A 8 0.73 8.72 11.24
CA ASP A 8 1.60 9.86 11.58
C ASP A 8 1.73 10.02 13.10
N GLU A 9 0.59 10.00 13.82
CA GLU A 9 0.57 10.09 15.28
C GLU A 9 1.37 8.98 15.96
N LEU A 10 1.19 7.73 15.50
CA LEU A 10 1.90 6.57 16.02
C LEU A 10 3.41 6.67 15.78
N LEU A 11 3.84 7.03 14.56
CA LEU A 11 5.25 7.18 14.22
C LEU A 11 5.93 8.26 15.06
N ARG A 12 5.25 9.39 15.30
CA ARG A 12 5.77 10.45 16.18
C ARG A 12 5.85 10.02 17.63
N ALA A 13 4.85 9.30 18.13
CA ALA A 13 4.85 8.78 19.50
C ALA A 13 6.01 7.81 19.73
N ASP A 14 6.36 7.03 18.72
CA ASP A 14 7.53 6.13 18.71
C ASP A 14 8.87 6.87 18.46
N GLY A 15 8.86 8.19 18.24
CA GLY A 15 10.06 8.98 18.00
C GLY A 15 10.71 8.76 16.63
N VAL A 16 9.99 8.17 15.67
CA VAL A 16 10.47 7.95 14.30
C VAL A 16 10.54 9.29 13.56
N LYS A 17 11.71 9.58 12.95
CA LYS A 17 11.96 10.86 12.28
C LYS A 17 12.02 10.77 10.75
N HIS A 18 12.36 9.60 10.22
CA HIS A 18 12.56 9.38 8.79
C HIS A 18 12.24 7.92 8.44
N PRO A 19 10.95 7.53 8.41
CA PRO A 19 10.57 6.15 8.18
C PRO A 19 10.86 5.72 6.73
N ALA A 20 11.32 4.48 6.57
CA ALA A 20 11.23 3.77 5.30
C ALA A 20 9.84 3.14 5.19
N ILE A 21 9.13 3.47 4.10
CA ILE A 21 7.79 3.01 3.82
C ILE A 21 7.79 2.16 2.56
N VAL A 22 7.20 0.97 2.65
CA VAL A 22 6.93 0.11 1.49
C VAL A 22 5.43 0.11 1.22
N LEU A 23 5.03 0.55 0.05
CA LEU A 23 3.64 0.56 -0.40
C LEU A 23 3.44 -0.46 -1.51
N ILE A 24 2.59 -1.45 -1.25
CA ILE A 24 2.39 -2.63 -2.08
C ILE A 24 1.04 -2.56 -2.76
N GLY A 25 1.06 -2.59 -4.09
CA GLY A 25 -0.14 -2.54 -4.91
C GLY A 25 -0.97 -1.28 -4.68
N PRO A 26 -0.41 -0.06 -4.85
CA PRO A 26 -1.01 1.21 -4.42
C PRO A 26 -2.35 1.57 -5.10
N GLY A 27 -2.89 0.68 -5.93
CA GLY A 27 -3.97 0.95 -6.86
C GLY A 27 -3.58 2.02 -7.88
N ALA A 28 -4.25 2.03 -9.02
CA ALA A 28 -4.03 3.07 -10.02
C ALA A 28 -5.33 3.39 -10.74
N VAL A 29 -6.02 4.43 -10.29
CA VAL A 29 -7.27 4.85 -10.93
C VAL A 29 -6.99 5.66 -12.18
N THR A 30 -7.82 5.56 -13.18
CA THR A 30 -7.79 6.46 -14.33
C THR A 30 -8.01 7.90 -13.87
N ARG A 31 -7.25 8.84 -14.44
CA ARG A 31 -7.32 10.26 -14.07
C ARG A 31 -8.74 10.83 -14.19
N LEU A 32 -9.56 10.28 -15.10
CA LEU A 32 -10.98 10.62 -15.26
C LEU A 32 -11.85 10.13 -14.10
N ALA A 33 -11.53 8.97 -13.49
CA ALA A 33 -12.26 8.41 -12.36
C ALA A 33 -11.79 8.97 -11.00
N ALA A 34 -10.56 9.52 -10.94
CA ALA A 34 -9.96 10.07 -9.73
C ALA A 34 -10.86 11.06 -8.94
N PRO A 35 -11.60 12.00 -9.58
CA PRO A 35 -12.47 12.94 -8.87
C PRO A 35 -13.68 12.28 -8.18
N PHE A 36 -14.06 11.08 -8.63
CA PHE A 36 -15.25 10.37 -8.15
C PHE A 36 -14.92 9.32 -7.09
N LEU A 37 -13.63 9.04 -6.86
CA LEU A 37 -13.14 8.00 -5.96
C LEU A 37 -12.49 8.56 -4.69
N SER A 38 -12.27 9.87 -4.62
CA SER A 38 -11.74 10.55 -3.43
C SER A 38 -12.86 10.84 -2.43
N ASP A 39 -12.86 10.14 -1.30
CA ASP A 39 -12.58 10.71 0.02
C ASP A 39 -13.01 9.67 1.09
N GLY A 40 -12.08 8.79 1.48
CA GLY A 40 -12.33 7.81 2.56
C GLY A 40 -12.59 8.46 3.92
N SER A 41 -12.44 9.78 4.03
CA SER A 41 -12.68 10.56 5.23
C SER A 41 -14.12 11.09 5.37
N ARG A 42 -14.94 11.05 4.30
CA ARG A 42 -16.33 11.53 4.32
C ARG A 42 -17.30 10.35 4.22
N ARG A 43 -18.23 10.21 5.18
CA ARG A 43 -19.38 9.30 5.07
C ARG A 43 -20.10 9.58 3.74
N ALA A 44 -19.87 8.75 2.74
CA ALA A 44 -20.53 8.83 1.46
C ALA A 44 -21.95 8.28 1.61
N GLY A 45 -22.97 9.06 1.22
CA GLY A 45 -24.33 8.55 1.13
C GLY A 45 -24.45 7.42 0.08
N PRO A 46 -25.53 6.62 0.11
CA PRO A 46 -25.69 5.42 -0.72
C PRO A 46 -25.48 5.68 -2.22
N LEU A 47 -25.87 6.85 -2.71
CA LEU A 47 -25.70 7.27 -4.11
C LEU A 47 -24.22 7.51 -4.49
N ARG A 48 -23.42 8.08 -3.59
CA ARG A 48 -21.97 8.25 -3.81
C ARG A 48 -21.22 6.91 -3.76
N GLN A 49 -21.67 5.99 -2.90
CA GLN A 49 -21.13 4.63 -2.85
C GLN A 49 -21.34 3.91 -4.18
N LEU A 50 -22.55 3.99 -4.74
CA LEU A 50 -22.89 3.42 -6.05
C LEU A 50 -22.03 4.03 -7.18
N ILE A 51 -21.85 5.35 -7.19
CA ILE A 51 -20.98 6.04 -8.16
C ILE A 51 -19.52 5.59 -7.99
N ALA A 52 -19.04 5.42 -6.76
CA ALA A 52 -17.69 4.92 -6.50
C ALA A 52 -17.52 3.47 -6.95
N ASP A 53 -18.53 2.61 -6.80
CA ASP A 53 -18.50 1.22 -7.23
C ASP A 53 -18.56 1.10 -8.76
N VAL A 54 -19.41 1.91 -9.42
CA VAL A 54 -19.44 2.02 -10.88
C VAL A 54 -18.12 2.59 -11.41
N ALA A 55 -17.54 3.60 -10.74
CA ALA A 55 -16.24 4.14 -11.10
C ALA A 55 -15.13 3.10 -10.90
N ARG A 56 -15.15 2.26 -9.85
CA ARG A 56 -14.21 1.14 -9.68
C ARG A 56 -14.37 0.10 -10.78
N TYR A 57 -15.59 -0.24 -11.18
CA TYR A 57 -15.84 -1.19 -12.28
C TYR A 57 -15.41 -0.64 -13.64
N ALA A 58 -15.81 0.61 -13.96
CA ALA A 58 -15.41 1.29 -15.17
C ALA A 58 -13.88 1.45 -15.22
N ASP A 59 -13.25 1.76 -14.10
CA ASP A 59 -11.81 1.87 -13.98
C ASP A 59 -11.09 0.53 -14.21
N GLN A 60 -11.63 -0.60 -13.74
CA GLN A 60 -11.09 -1.92 -14.07
C GLN A 60 -11.10 -2.22 -15.58
N VAL A 61 -12.11 -1.72 -16.31
CA VAL A 61 -12.21 -1.87 -17.78
C VAL A 61 -11.25 -0.90 -18.48
N VAL A 62 -11.23 0.38 -18.08
CA VAL A 62 -10.41 1.42 -18.73
C VAL A 62 -8.92 1.22 -18.45
N ARG A 63 -8.51 0.67 -17.29
CA ARG A 63 -7.11 0.28 -17.02
C ARG A 63 -6.54 -0.70 -18.04
N ARG A 64 -7.38 -1.51 -18.71
CA ARG A 64 -6.93 -2.45 -19.76
C ARG A 64 -6.60 -1.75 -21.09
N VAL A 65 -7.01 -0.50 -21.27
CA VAL A 65 -6.67 0.29 -22.46
C VAL A 65 -5.23 0.81 -22.31
N PRO A 66 -4.31 0.51 -23.26
CA PRO A 66 -2.88 0.86 -23.15
C PRO A 66 -2.60 2.35 -22.90
N PHE A 67 -3.44 3.24 -23.44
CA PHE A 67 -3.25 4.70 -23.37
C PHE A 67 -3.99 5.38 -22.22
N ALA A 68 -4.67 4.62 -21.36
CA ALA A 68 -5.38 5.20 -20.23
C ALA A 68 -4.39 5.86 -19.25
N SER A 69 -4.56 7.15 -19.00
CA SER A 69 -3.74 7.86 -18.01
C SER A 69 -4.17 7.48 -16.60
N LEU A 70 -3.34 6.73 -15.90
CA LEU A 70 -3.54 6.34 -14.51
C LEU A 70 -2.97 7.38 -13.53
N ARG A 71 -3.51 7.42 -12.32
CA ARG A 71 -3.11 8.17 -11.13
C ARG A 71 -3.23 7.26 -9.93
N SER A 72 -2.22 7.26 -9.06
CA SER A 72 -2.31 6.55 -7.79
C SER A 72 -2.73 7.52 -6.69
N LEU A 73 -3.78 7.19 -5.93
CA LEU A 73 -4.32 8.08 -4.90
C LEU A 73 -3.65 7.87 -3.54
N GLU A 74 -3.30 6.63 -3.21
CA GLU A 74 -2.71 6.28 -1.90
C GLU A 74 -1.34 6.94 -1.66
N PRO A 75 -0.38 6.94 -2.62
CA PRO A 75 0.92 7.58 -2.42
C PRO A 75 0.82 9.09 -2.23
N VAL A 76 -0.11 9.76 -2.92
CA VAL A 76 -0.32 11.21 -2.82
C VAL A 76 -0.99 11.56 -1.48
N GLU A 77 -1.97 10.77 -1.04
CA GLU A 77 -2.60 10.96 0.28
C GLU A 77 -1.61 10.73 1.41
N LEU A 78 -0.74 9.71 1.30
CA LEU A 78 0.33 9.46 2.25
C LEU A 78 1.29 10.67 2.34
N GLN A 79 1.74 11.19 1.19
CA GLN A 79 2.63 12.36 1.15
C GLN A 79 1.97 13.62 1.71
N ALA A 80 0.67 13.82 1.48
CA ALA A 80 -0.06 14.97 1.99
C ALA A 80 -0.34 14.88 3.51
N THR A 81 -0.31 13.67 4.08
CA THR A 81 -0.71 13.42 5.47
C THR A 81 0.46 13.31 6.43
N LEU A 82 1.56 12.66 6.04
CA LEU A 82 2.72 12.49 6.92
C LEU A 82 3.43 13.84 7.13
N SER A 83 3.62 14.20 8.39
CA SER A 83 4.22 15.47 8.82
C SER A 83 5.76 15.47 8.78
N MET A 84 6.36 14.30 8.56
CA MET A 84 7.81 14.07 8.50
C MET A 84 8.27 13.64 7.11
N PRO A 85 9.54 13.89 6.74
CA PRO A 85 10.13 13.30 5.56
C PRO A 85 10.19 11.77 5.69
N PHE A 86 10.05 11.06 4.57
CA PHE A 86 10.08 9.59 4.52
C PHE A 86 10.67 9.09 3.21
N GLU A 87 11.22 7.87 3.24
CA GLU A 87 11.59 7.14 2.03
C GLU A 87 10.43 6.27 1.57
N LEU A 88 10.11 6.28 0.27
CA LEU A 88 9.02 5.49 -0.28
C LEU A 88 9.52 4.52 -1.34
N THR A 89 9.25 3.24 -1.10
CA THR A 89 9.41 2.16 -2.07
C THR A 89 8.03 1.65 -2.46
N VAL A 90 7.73 1.63 -3.76
CA VAL A 90 6.46 1.12 -4.30
C VAL A 90 6.67 -0.20 -5.02
N VAL A 91 5.86 -1.18 -4.66
CA VAL A 91 5.90 -2.54 -5.19
C VAL A 91 4.61 -2.83 -5.97
N ASP A 92 4.71 -3.23 -7.22
CA ASP A 92 3.56 -3.70 -8.01
C ASP A 92 4.04 -4.61 -9.15
N ARG A 93 3.22 -5.60 -9.55
CA ARG A 93 3.54 -6.43 -10.73
C ARG A 93 3.37 -5.69 -12.05
N SER A 94 2.58 -4.61 -12.06
CA SER A 94 2.22 -3.82 -13.22
C SER A 94 3.17 -2.65 -13.42
N ALA A 95 4.04 -2.74 -14.44
CA ALA A 95 4.91 -1.64 -14.87
C ALA A 95 4.13 -0.32 -15.08
N ARG A 96 2.93 -0.40 -15.65
CA ARG A 96 2.08 0.78 -15.92
C ARG A 96 1.62 1.50 -14.66
N VAL A 97 1.40 0.76 -13.56
CA VAL A 97 1.07 1.36 -12.25
C VAL A 97 2.29 2.09 -11.71
N LEU A 98 3.46 1.44 -11.75
CA LEU A 98 4.72 2.01 -11.28
C LEU A 98 5.14 3.25 -12.07
N GLU A 99 4.90 3.28 -13.37
CA GLU A 99 5.10 4.47 -14.22
C GLU A 99 4.15 5.62 -13.86
N ALA A 100 2.88 5.31 -13.56
CA ALA A 100 1.94 6.33 -13.11
C ALA A 100 2.37 6.95 -11.77
N VAL A 101 2.79 6.11 -10.82
CA VAL A 101 3.34 6.57 -9.54
C VAL A 101 4.58 7.44 -9.73
N ALA A 102 5.54 7.02 -10.58
CA ALA A 102 6.75 7.81 -10.84
C ALA A 102 6.45 9.21 -11.40
N ARG A 103 5.40 9.34 -12.22
CA ARG A 103 4.99 10.65 -12.77
C ARG A 103 4.38 11.54 -11.71
N ASP A 104 3.59 10.98 -10.80
CA ASP A 104 2.89 11.74 -9.76
C ASP A 104 3.81 12.03 -8.55
N LEU A 105 4.83 11.19 -8.30
CA LEU A 105 5.82 11.31 -7.21
C LEU A 105 7.25 11.06 -7.71
N PRO A 106 7.92 12.09 -8.27
CA PRO A 106 9.30 11.98 -8.70
C PRO A 106 10.22 11.77 -7.48
N GLY A 107 10.94 10.64 -7.44
CA GLY A 107 11.87 10.28 -6.35
C GLY A 107 11.53 8.97 -5.62
N VAL A 108 10.37 8.37 -5.90
CA VAL A 108 9.96 7.08 -5.33
C VAL A 108 10.78 5.93 -5.93
N ARG A 109 11.29 5.03 -5.06
CA ARG A 109 11.89 3.77 -5.51
C ARG A 109 10.79 2.83 -5.99
N ARG A 110 11.02 2.14 -7.11
CA ARG A 110 10.04 1.24 -7.73
C ARG A 110 10.59 -0.17 -7.82
N LEU A 111 9.78 -1.15 -7.42
CA LEU A 111 10.09 -2.56 -7.50
C LEU A 111 8.97 -3.26 -8.28
N GLN A 112 9.29 -3.74 -9.49
CA GLN A 112 8.35 -4.52 -10.28
C GLN A 112 8.47 -6.00 -9.92
N MET A 113 7.50 -6.53 -9.19
CA MET A 113 7.50 -7.92 -8.72
C MET A 113 6.10 -8.39 -8.37
N ASP A 114 5.89 -9.70 -8.44
CA ASP A 114 4.67 -10.35 -7.93
C ASP A 114 4.96 -10.95 -6.54
N ILE A 115 4.38 -10.31 -5.52
CA ILE A 115 4.53 -10.70 -4.11
C ILE A 115 4.00 -12.11 -3.83
N ALA A 116 3.19 -12.71 -4.69
CA ALA A 116 2.77 -14.10 -4.54
C ALA A 116 3.91 -15.09 -4.82
N THR A 117 4.90 -14.68 -5.61
CA THR A 117 5.92 -15.59 -6.18
C THR A 117 7.33 -15.26 -5.73
N GLN A 118 7.60 -14.00 -5.39
CA GLN A 118 8.95 -13.51 -5.11
C GLN A 118 8.97 -12.69 -3.81
N PRO A 119 10.02 -12.83 -2.98
CA PRO A 119 10.22 -11.98 -1.82
C PRO A 119 10.53 -10.54 -2.26
N ILE A 120 10.20 -9.57 -1.40
CA ILE A 120 10.44 -8.16 -1.66
C ILE A 120 11.90 -7.83 -1.30
N THR A 121 12.76 -7.74 -2.32
CA THR A 121 14.19 -7.42 -2.15
C THR A 121 14.58 -6.12 -2.86
N PRO A 122 15.62 -5.39 -2.38
CA PRO A 122 16.07 -4.14 -3.00
C PRO A 122 16.66 -4.31 -4.41
N ALA A 123 17.15 -5.51 -4.75
CA ALA A 123 17.75 -5.84 -6.04
C ALA A 123 17.24 -7.20 -6.53
N ALA A 124 16.70 -7.25 -7.75
CA ALA A 124 16.10 -8.44 -8.35
C ALA A 124 17.09 -9.58 -8.67
N ILE A 125 18.40 -9.35 -8.52
CA ILE A 125 19.47 -10.23 -9.05
C ILE A 125 20.49 -10.65 -7.98
N ASP A 126 20.35 -10.17 -6.73
CA ASP A 126 21.32 -10.48 -5.69
C ASP A 126 20.65 -11.19 -4.51
N ALA A 127 20.75 -12.52 -4.51
CA ALA A 127 20.26 -13.38 -3.43
C ALA A 127 21.04 -13.20 -2.11
N SER A 128 22.16 -12.46 -2.13
CA SER A 128 22.92 -12.08 -0.93
C SER A 128 22.48 -10.74 -0.33
N ALA A 129 21.59 -10.00 -1.01
CA ALA A 129 21.09 -8.73 -0.49
C ALA A 129 20.21 -8.96 0.74
N ALA A 130 20.53 -8.27 1.83
CA ALA A 130 19.70 -8.26 3.03
C ALA A 130 18.25 -7.86 2.68
N PRO A 131 17.24 -8.47 3.34
CA PRO A 131 15.85 -8.10 3.12
C PRO A 131 15.64 -6.61 3.38
N LEU A 132 14.79 -5.99 2.56
CA LEU A 132 14.38 -4.60 2.76
C LEU A 132 13.61 -4.53 4.08
N LEU A 133 14.19 -3.97 5.14
CA LEU A 133 13.49 -3.77 6.41
C LEU A 133 12.92 -2.35 6.47
N ALA A 134 11.60 -2.26 6.61
CA ALA A 134 10.84 -1.02 6.61
C ALA A 134 10.17 -0.77 7.96
N GLU A 135 10.10 0.50 8.36
CA GLU A 135 9.29 0.98 9.48
C GLU A 135 7.80 0.75 9.24
N VAL A 136 7.35 0.92 8.00
CA VAL A 136 5.93 0.83 7.63
C VAL A 136 5.77 0.06 6.33
N VAL A 137 4.81 -0.86 6.31
CA VAL A 137 4.38 -1.54 5.10
C VAL A 137 2.87 -1.37 4.92
N ILE A 138 2.45 -0.96 3.73
CA ILE A 138 1.04 -0.68 3.39
C ILE A 138 0.62 -1.64 2.27
N ALA A 139 -0.43 -2.43 2.50
CA ALA A 139 -0.88 -3.49 1.59
C ALA A 139 -2.42 -3.60 1.58
N PHE A 140 -3.13 -2.57 1.12
CA PHE A 140 -4.59 -2.59 1.06
C PHE A 140 -5.14 -3.36 -0.14
N ASN A 141 -6.03 -4.32 0.11
CA ASN A 141 -6.76 -5.09 -0.91
C ASN A 141 -5.87 -5.83 -1.93
N VAL A 142 -4.58 -6.02 -1.63
CA VAL A 142 -3.63 -6.71 -2.52
C VAL A 142 -3.46 -8.17 -2.12
N ILE A 143 -3.36 -8.47 -0.82
CA ILE A 143 -3.13 -9.84 -0.32
C ILE A 143 -4.30 -10.76 -0.67
N CYS A 144 -5.54 -10.34 -0.37
CA CYS A 144 -6.74 -11.12 -0.67
C CYS A 144 -7.02 -11.33 -2.18
N ARG A 145 -6.27 -10.66 -3.07
CA ARG A 145 -6.34 -10.80 -4.53
C ARG A 145 -5.13 -11.50 -5.14
N SER A 146 -4.15 -11.85 -4.30
CA SER A 146 -2.99 -12.67 -4.68
C SER A 146 -3.45 -14.05 -5.15
N SER A 147 -2.68 -14.67 -6.06
CA SER A 147 -2.86 -16.08 -6.39
C SER A 147 -2.52 -17.02 -5.22
N ASP A 148 -1.72 -16.54 -4.27
CA ASP A 148 -1.34 -17.24 -3.04
C ASP A 148 -1.31 -16.22 -1.88
N PRO A 149 -2.45 -16.00 -1.18
CA PRO A 149 -2.53 -15.01 -0.10
C PRO A 149 -1.62 -15.29 1.10
N PRO A 150 -1.51 -16.52 1.64
CA PRO A 150 -0.58 -16.82 2.73
C PRO A 150 0.87 -16.51 2.37
N ARG A 151 1.32 -16.92 1.18
CA ARG A 151 2.69 -16.66 0.74
C ARG A 151 2.95 -15.17 0.50
N ALA A 152 1.98 -14.47 -0.11
CA ALA A 152 2.08 -13.03 -0.28
C ALA A 152 2.17 -12.30 1.07
N MET A 153 1.35 -12.70 2.05
CA MET A 153 1.42 -12.14 3.41
C MET A 153 2.79 -12.40 4.04
N GLN A 154 3.35 -13.61 3.90
CA GLN A 154 4.68 -13.91 4.42
C GLN A 154 5.75 -12.95 3.86
N HIS A 155 5.80 -12.76 2.53
CA HIS A 155 6.74 -11.83 1.91
C HIS A 155 6.53 -10.37 2.35
N VAL A 156 5.29 -9.97 2.64
CA VAL A 156 4.96 -8.65 3.23
C VAL A 156 5.47 -8.55 4.66
N ILE A 157 5.35 -9.61 5.46
CA ILE A 157 5.80 -9.61 6.85
C ILE A 157 7.32 -9.56 6.94
N ASP A 158 8.01 -10.28 6.05
CA ASP A 158 9.47 -10.38 6.05
C ASP A 158 10.17 -9.03 5.86
N VAL A 159 9.50 -8.06 5.24
CA VAL A 159 10.02 -6.70 5.05
C VAL A 159 9.68 -5.73 6.17
N ILE A 160 8.87 -6.12 7.17
CA ILE A 160 8.54 -5.24 8.30
C ILE A 160 9.59 -5.43 9.38
N ARG A 161 10.30 -4.38 9.79
CA ARG A 161 11.24 -4.49 10.92
C ARG A 161 10.52 -4.85 12.22
N PRO A 162 11.20 -5.47 13.21
CA PRO A 162 10.67 -5.57 14.58
C PRO A 162 10.20 -4.20 15.11
N GLY A 163 9.00 -4.14 15.68
CA GLY A 163 8.36 -2.89 16.13
C GLY A 163 7.74 -2.02 15.01
N GLY A 164 7.90 -2.40 13.74
CA GLY A 164 7.32 -1.72 12.58
C GLY A 164 5.81 -1.95 12.42
N TYR A 165 5.21 -1.23 11.49
CA TYR A 165 3.77 -1.19 11.26
C TYR A 165 3.36 -1.84 9.94
N LEU A 166 2.25 -2.57 9.97
CA LEU A 166 1.52 -3.10 8.82
C LEU A 166 0.16 -2.42 8.71
N LEU A 167 -0.11 -1.80 7.57
CA LEU A 167 -1.42 -1.30 7.19
C LEU A 167 -2.06 -2.28 6.20
N VAL A 168 -3.17 -2.91 6.57
CA VAL A 168 -3.79 -3.97 5.78
C VAL A 168 -5.30 -3.99 5.94
N ASP A 169 -6.04 -4.47 4.93
CA ASP A 169 -7.50 -4.59 5.00
C ASP A 169 -7.95 -5.75 5.89
N ASP A 170 -9.13 -5.61 6.50
CA ASP A 170 -9.68 -6.56 7.48
C ASP A 170 -9.79 -8.00 6.95
N ARG A 171 -10.09 -8.15 5.65
CA ARG A 171 -10.20 -9.48 5.02
C ARG A 171 -8.84 -10.16 4.95
N SER A 172 -7.81 -9.43 4.52
CA SER A 172 -6.44 -9.93 4.47
C SER A 172 -5.89 -10.21 5.89
N ALA A 173 -6.17 -9.33 6.86
CA ALA A 173 -5.77 -9.52 8.25
C ALA A 173 -6.40 -10.77 8.88
N ALA A 174 -7.72 -10.94 8.73
CA ALA A 174 -8.43 -12.08 9.30
C ALA A 174 -7.99 -13.43 8.70
N ALA A 175 -7.63 -13.45 7.41
CA ALA A 175 -7.25 -14.68 6.72
C ALA A 175 -5.80 -15.09 6.95
N CYS A 176 -4.88 -14.12 7.08
CA CYS A 176 -3.45 -14.41 6.99
C CYS A 176 -2.61 -13.87 8.15
N LEU A 177 -3.13 -13.02 9.04
CA LEU A 177 -2.32 -12.38 10.09
C LEU A 177 -2.41 -13.05 11.46
N LEU A 178 -3.43 -13.89 11.69
CA LEU A 178 -3.72 -14.51 13.00
C LEU A 178 -2.55 -15.34 13.56
N GLU A 179 -1.75 -15.96 12.69
CA GLU A 179 -0.64 -16.83 13.07
C GLU A 179 0.69 -16.07 13.28
N HIS A 180 0.70 -14.76 13.03
CA HIS A 180 1.92 -13.95 13.09
C HIS A 180 1.96 -13.06 14.35
N PRO A 181 3.16 -12.66 14.82
CA PRO A 181 3.32 -11.92 16.06
C PRO A 181 2.98 -10.43 15.88
N PHE A 182 1.73 -10.13 15.55
CA PHE A 182 1.23 -8.77 15.37
C PHE A 182 0.25 -8.38 16.47
N GLU A 183 0.35 -7.13 16.90
CA GLU A 183 -0.62 -6.49 17.78
C GLU A 183 -1.49 -5.53 16.98
N HIS A 184 -2.81 -5.62 17.12
CA HIS A 184 -3.72 -4.65 16.52
C HIS A 184 -3.73 -3.36 17.36
N VAL A 185 -3.27 -2.25 16.77
CA VAL A 185 -3.09 -0.97 17.50
C VAL A 185 -4.15 0.07 17.12
N ALA A 186 -4.67 0.02 15.90
CA ALA A 186 -5.74 0.89 15.41
C ALA A 186 -6.43 0.24 14.20
N PRO A 187 -7.62 0.70 13.77
CA PRO A 187 -8.31 0.12 12.62
C PRO A 187 -7.39 0.02 11.40
N LYS A 188 -7.20 -1.21 10.89
CA LYS A 188 -6.31 -1.56 9.77
C LYS A 188 -4.82 -1.38 10.03
N ILE A 189 -4.39 -1.05 11.25
CA ILE A 189 -2.99 -0.86 11.63
C ILE A 189 -2.59 -1.92 12.65
N HIS A 190 -1.54 -2.66 12.32
CA HIS A 190 -0.97 -3.69 13.17
C HIS A 190 0.51 -3.40 13.41
N ARG A 191 1.02 -3.68 14.60
CA ARG A 191 2.44 -3.52 14.96
C ARG A 191 3.10 -4.88 15.09
N ARG A 192 4.24 -5.09 14.43
CA ARG A 192 5.04 -6.31 14.54
C ARG A 192 5.72 -6.33 15.92
N ARG A 193 5.54 -7.40 16.68
CA ARG A 193 6.24 -7.59 17.96
C ARG A 193 7.73 -7.88 17.73
N GLY A 194 8.53 -7.46 18.71
CA GLY A 194 9.99 -7.65 18.76
C GLY A 194 10.39 -9.08 19.07
#